data_AF-A0A182SIE4-F1
#
_entry.id   AF-A0A182SIE4-F1
#
_cell.length_a   1.000
_cell.length_b   1.000
_cell.length_c   1.000
_cell.angle_alpha   90.00
_cell.angle_beta   90.00
_cell.angle_gamma   90.00
#
_symmetry.space_group_name_H-M   'P 1'
#
loop_
_entity.id
_entity.type
_entity.pdbx_description
1 polymer ?
#
loop_
_entity_poly.entity_id
_entity_poly.type
_entity_poly.pdbx_seq_one_letter_code
_entity_poly.pdbx_strand_id
1 'polypeptide(L)'
;LARNGEARGAESPDTSPEGGATCWWAPWSAMGCFGSAGSKQSDSNSSEDTKSQKRRSDAITRQLQKDKQVYRATHRLLLLGAGESGKSTIVKQMRILHVNGFSDSERKQKIEDIKKNIRDAILTITGAMSTLTPPIQLEKPENQARVDYIQDYASG
;
A
#
# COMPACT_ATOMS: atom_id res chain seq x y z
N LEU A 1 -15.75 7.21 -38.21
CA LEU A 1 -15.49 8.61 -37.78
C LEU A 1 -14.43 8.56 -36.67
N ALA A 2 -13.14 8.49 -36.98
CA ALA A 2 -12.29 9.61 -37.39
C ALA A 2 -12.32 10.79 -36.40
N ARG A 3 -11.28 10.90 -35.56
CA ARG A 3 -10.45 12.11 -35.40
C ARG A 3 -9.15 11.78 -34.62
N ASN A 4 -8.06 11.79 -35.37
CA ASN A 4 -6.66 11.88 -34.94
C ASN A 4 -6.30 13.34 -34.56
N GLY A 5 -5.14 13.50 -33.91
CA GLY A 5 -4.37 14.76 -33.77
C GLY A 5 -3.62 14.74 -32.43
N GLU A 6 -2.38 14.26 -32.29
CA GLU A 6 -1.10 14.66 -32.91
C GLU A 6 -0.78 16.15 -32.78
N ALA A 7 0.15 16.46 -31.87
CA ALA A 7 0.95 17.69 -31.88
C ALA A 7 2.35 17.37 -31.32
N ARG A 8 3.27 17.12 -32.26
CA ARG A 8 4.73 17.23 -32.10
C ARG A 8 5.14 18.70 -32.22
N GLY A 9 6.25 19.07 -31.59
CA GLY A 9 7.21 20.01 -32.16
C GLY A 9 7.39 21.34 -31.45
N ALA A 10 8.54 21.49 -30.78
CA ALA A 10 9.34 22.71 -30.86
C ALA A 10 10.80 22.33 -30.56
N GLU A 11 11.56 22.15 -31.65
CA GLU A 11 13.01 22.09 -31.71
C GLU A 11 13.52 23.38 -32.35
N SER A 12 14.77 23.76 -32.05
CA SER A 12 15.72 24.68 -32.73
C SER A 12 16.15 25.90 -31.90
N PRO A 13 17.34 26.51 -32.12
CA PRO A 13 18.59 25.98 -32.70
C PRO A 13 19.88 26.35 -31.91
N ASP A 14 21.00 25.81 -32.39
CA ASP A 14 22.42 26.07 -32.11
C ASP A 14 22.84 27.52 -31.81
N THR A 15 23.88 27.66 -30.98
CA THR A 15 25.14 28.36 -31.36
C THR A 15 26.24 28.09 -30.33
N SER A 16 27.32 27.44 -30.78
CA SER A 16 28.67 27.56 -30.19
C SER A 16 29.13 29.03 -30.19
N PRO A 17 30.02 29.42 -29.27
CA PRO A 17 31.35 29.77 -29.73
C PRO A 17 32.48 29.26 -28.82
N GLU A 18 33.63 29.10 -29.47
CA GLU A 18 34.92 28.75 -28.89
C GLU A 18 35.60 29.94 -28.19
N GLY A 19 36.56 29.64 -27.30
CA GLY A 19 37.49 30.58 -26.67
C GLY A 19 36.98 31.12 -25.32
N GLY A 20 37.69 31.05 -24.20
CA GLY A 20 39.12 31.14 -23.94
C GLY A 20 39.28 32.06 -22.71
N ALA A 21 40.39 31.91 -21.98
CA ALA A 21 40.84 32.74 -20.84
C ALA A 21 40.32 32.41 -19.42
N THR A 22 41.14 31.60 -18.75
CA THR A 22 41.75 31.85 -17.42
C THR A 22 41.40 33.14 -16.65
N CYS A 23 41.00 32.99 -15.38
CA CYS A 23 41.53 33.73 -14.22
C CYS A 23 41.03 33.01 -12.95
N TRP A 24 41.87 32.22 -12.27
CA TRP A 24 42.73 32.69 -11.16
C TRP A 24 41.95 33.54 -10.16
N TRP A 25 41.45 32.94 -9.08
CA TRP A 25 41.40 33.51 -7.71
C TRP A 25 41.02 32.38 -6.73
N ALA A 26 42.05 31.72 -6.17
CA ALA A 26 42.05 31.26 -4.78
C ALA A 26 42.48 32.48 -3.92
N PRO A 27 42.28 32.56 -2.58
CA PRO A 27 42.39 31.45 -1.62
C PRO A 27 41.48 31.48 -0.37
N TRP A 28 41.22 30.30 0.21
CA TRP A 28 41.39 30.13 1.65
C TRP A 28 41.63 28.65 2.00
N SER A 29 42.86 28.38 2.43
CA SER A 29 43.28 27.13 3.06
C SER A 29 42.73 27.04 4.48
N ALA A 30 42.01 25.97 4.80
CA ALA A 30 41.87 25.45 6.16
C ALA A 30 41.29 24.03 6.14
N MET A 31 42.16 23.02 6.27
CA MET A 31 42.09 21.94 7.27
C MET A 31 43.03 20.81 6.84
N GLY A 32 44.13 20.72 7.57
CA GLY A 32 45.04 19.60 7.45
C GLY A 32 44.48 18.34 8.10
N CYS A 33 44.90 17.20 7.57
CA CYS A 33 45.15 15.99 8.34
C CYS A 33 46.51 15.46 7.89
N PHE A 34 47.51 15.63 8.76
CA PHE A 34 48.81 14.98 8.70
C PHE A 34 48.65 13.58 9.31
N GLY A 35 49.02 12.53 8.56
CA GLY A 35 48.84 11.15 9.00
C GLY A 35 49.63 10.13 8.17
N SER A 36 50.90 10.00 8.54
CA SER A 36 51.84 8.86 8.43
C SER A 36 51.82 7.89 7.24
N ALA A 37 53.02 7.69 6.68
CA ALA A 37 53.43 6.58 5.85
C ALA A 37 53.11 5.20 6.45
N GLY A 38 52.73 4.26 5.60
CA GLY A 38 52.53 2.84 5.93
C GLY A 38 52.34 1.95 4.70
N SER A 39 53.40 1.19 4.38
CA SER A 39 53.43 -0.12 3.70
C SER A 39 52.53 -0.39 2.47
N LYS A 40 53.22 -0.57 1.34
CA LYS A 40 52.81 -1.29 0.13
C LYS A 40 52.61 -2.78 0.46
N GLN A 41 51.37 -3.27 0.46
CA GLN A 41 51.07 -4.70 0.46
C GLN A 41 50.00 -5.02 -0.59
N SER A 42 50.32 -5.99 -1.42
CA SER A 42 49.53 -6.53 -2.51
C SER A 42 48.35 -7.35 -1.99
N ASP A 43 47.12 -6.91 -2.23
CA ASP A 43 45.91 -7.72 -2.07
C ASP A 43 45.07 -7.66 -3.35
N SER A 44 45.50 -8.43 -4.35
CA SER A 44 44.84 -8.58 -5.65
C SER A 44 43.43 -9.17 -5.57
N ASN A 45 43.03 -9.73 -4.42
CA ASN A 45 41.74 -10.39 -4.21
C ASN A 45 40.72 -9.56 -3.40
N SER A 46 41.15 -8.49 -2.72
CA SER A 46 40.26 -7.63 -1.91
C SER A 46 39.53 -6.57 -2.76
N SER A 47 40.10 -6.22 -3.91
CA SER A 47 39.58 -5.16 -4.79
C SER A 47 38.30 -5.56 -5.54
N GLU A 48 38.11 -6.84 -5.85
CA GLU A 48 36.91 -7.32 -6.57
C GLU A 48 35.71 -7.45 -5.63
N ASP A 49 35.93 -7.96 -4.40
CA ASP A 49 34.89 -8.05 -3.38
C ASP A 49 34.43 -6.68 -2.91
N THR A 50 35.34 -5.73 -2.69
CA THR A 50 34.96 -4.35 -2.35
C THR A 50 34.21 -3.66 -3.50
N LYS A 51 34.58 -3.92 -4.76
CA LYS A 51 33.89 -3.38 -5.95
C LYS A 51 32.53 -4.03 -6.17
N SER A 52 32.38 -5.33 -5.90
CA SER A 52 31.09 -6.04 -5.97
C SER A 52 30.16 -5.63 -4.83
N GLN A 53 30.68 -5.44 -3.62
CA GLN A 53 29.96 -4.88 -2.48
C GLN A 53 29.52 -3.44 -2.75
N LYS A 54 30.39 -2.62 -3.35
CA LYS A 54 30.03 -1.25 -3.75
C LYS A 54 28.92 -1.24 -4.80
N ARG A 55 28.96 -2.11 -5.81
CA ARG A 55 27.88 -2.24 -6.81
C ARG A 55 26.55 -2.66 -6.18
N ARG A 56 26.57 -3.59 -5.21
CA ARG A 56 25.37 -3.98 -4.45
C ARG A 56 24.85 -2.82 -3.59
N SER A 57 25.75 -2.11 -2.91
CA SER A 57 25.42 -0.92 -2.10
C SER A 57 24.80 0.18 -2.95
N ASP A 58 25.39 0.50 -4.10
CA ASP A 58 24.88 1.51 -5.04
C ASP A 58 23.50 1.11 -5.60
N ALA A 59 23.28 -0.17 -5.88
CA ALA A 59 21.96 -0.67 -6.30
C ALA A 59 20.90 -0.49 -5.20
N ILE A 60 21.25 -0.80 -3.95
CA ILE A 60 20.38 -0.60 -2.78
C ILE A 60 20.09 0.89 -2.59
N THR A 61 21.09 1.77 -2.68
CA THR A 61 20.90 3.23 -2.54
C THR A 61 19.97 3.77 -3.63
N ARG A 62 20.12 3.31 -4.88
CA ARG A 62 19.21 3.69 -5.97
C ARG A 62 17.79 3.21 -5.72
N GLN A 63 17.60 2.01 -5.20
CA GLN A 63 16.28 1.50 -4.83
C GLN A 63 15.66 2.32 -3.69
N LEU A 64 16.44 2.62 -2.63
CA LEU A 64 16.00 3.46 -1.52
C LEU A 64 15.63 4.88 -1.96
N GLN A 65 16.33 5.46 -2.93
CA GLN A 65 15.96 6.77 -3.47
C GLN A 65 14.63 6.74 -4.21
N LYS A 66 14.39 5.71 -5.03
CA LYS A 66 13.11 5.50 -5.71
C LYS A 66 11.98 5.30 -4.69
N ASP A 67 12.18 4.45 -3.69
CA ASP A 67 11.19 4.18 -2.66
C ASP A 67 10.89 5.42 -1.81
N LYS A 68 11.91 6.25 -1.51
CA LYS A 68 11.72 7.54 -0.84
C LYS A 68 10.85 8.50 -1.67
N GLN A 69 11.02 8.51 -2.98
CA GLN A 69 10.24 9.38 -3.86
C GLN A 69 8.77 8.91 -3.93
N VAL A 70 8.55 7.61 -4.07
CA VAL A 70 7.19 7.01 -4.01
C VAL A 70 6.55 7.29 -2.65
N TYR A 71 7.28 7.07 -1.56
CA TYR A 71 6.79 7.31 -0.20
C TYR A 71 6.38 8.77 0.03
N ARG A 72 7.16 9.72 -0.49
CA ARG A 72 6.83 11.16 -0.41
C ARG A 72 5.62 11.54 -1.27
N ALA A 73 5.38 10.83 -2.37
CA ALA A 73 4.22 11.05 -3.22
C ALA A 73 2.93 10.41 -2.66
N THR A 74 3.04 9.36 -1.82
CA THR A 74 1.87 8.70 -1.22
C THR A 74 1.26 9.51 -0.07
N HIS A 75 -0.04 9.79 -0.15
CA HIS A 75 -0.79 10.44 0.91
C HIS A 75 -1.32 9.39 1.89
N ARG A 76 -0.95 9.49 3.17
CA ARG A 76 -1.32 8.53 4.22
C ARG A 76 -2.55 9.01 4.96
N LEU A 77 -3.65 8.26 4.86
CA LEU A 77 -4.91 8.55 5.54
C LEU A 77 -5.14 7.53 6.65
N LEU A 78 -5.58 8.00 7.82
CA LEU A 78 -6.00 7.16 8.95
C LEU A 78 -7.50 7.35 9.16
N LEU A 79 -8.23 6.23 9.23
CA LEU A 79 -9.65 6.22 9.55
C LEU A 79 -9.81 5.88 11.03
N LEU A 80 -10.31 6.83 11.82
CA LEU A 80 -10.61 6.67 13.24
C LEU A 80 -12.13 6.62 13.46
N GLY A 81 -12.58 5.82 14.42
CA GLY A 81 -14.00 5.66 14.76
C GLY A 81 -14.28 4.42 15.59
N ALA A 82 -15.48 4.31 16.16
CA ALA A 82 -15.93 3.16 16.94
C ALA A 82 -15.94 1.84 16.14
N GLY A 83 -15.99 0.69 16.82
CA GLY A 83 -15.88 -0.66 16.24
C GLY A 83 -16.78 -0.94 15.03
N GLU A 84 -17.90 -0.24 14.91
CA GLU A 84 -18.94 -0.50 13.90
C GLU A 84 -19.24 0.72 13.00
N SER A 85 -18.42 1.77 13.08
CA SER A 85 -18.66 3.05 12.39
C SER A 85 -18.50 3.00 10.86
N GLY A 86 -18.41 1.82 10.24
CA GLY A 86 -18.33 1.66 8.79
C GLY A 86 -16.96 1.98 8.16
N LYS A 87 -15.87 2.08 8.94
CA LYS A 87 -14.50 2.33 8.41
C LYS A 87 -14.11 1.35 7.31
N SER A 88 -14.41 0.07 7.52
CA SER A 88 -14.16 -0.99 6.54
C SER A 88 -14.97 -0.82 5.26
N THR A 89 -16.15 -0.20 5.34
CA THR A 89 -16.99 0.12 4.18
C THR A 89 -16.34 1.21 3.33
N ILE A 90 -15.80 2.26 3.94
CA ILE A 90 -15.09 3.35 3.24
C ILE A 90 -13.88 2.79 2.48
N VAL A 91 -13.09 1.93 3.13
CA VAL A 91 -11.92 1.28 2.48
C VAL A 91 -12.37 0.39 1.31
N LYS A 92 -13.47 -0.37 1.47
CA LYS A 92 -14.02 -1.18 0.38
C LYS A 92 -14.47 -0.32 -0.81
N GLN A 93 -15.10 0.84 -0.56
CA GLN A 93 -15.49 1.77 -1.63
C GLN A 93 -14.27 2.37 -2.35
N MET A 94 -13.22 2.75 -1.60
CA MET A 94 -11.96 3.21 -2.18
C MET A 94 -11.35 2.17 -3.12
N ARG A 95 -11.43 0.88 -2.76
CA ARG A 95 -10.95 -0.22 -3.58
C ARG A 95 -11.78 -0.43 -4.86
N ILE A 96 -13.10 -0.22 -4.82
CA ILE A 96 -13.96 -0.33 -6.01
C ILE A 96 -13.64 0.76 -7.04
N LEU A 97 -13.36 1.99 -6.59
CA LEU A 97 -13.17 3.13 -7.48
C LEU A 97 -11.74 3.27 -8.04
N HIS A 98 -10.72 2.88 -7.27
CA HIS A 98 -9.31 3.20 -7.60
C HIS A 98 -8.43 1.98 -7.88
N VAL A 99 -8.92 0.78 -7.56
CA VAL A 99 -8.21 -0.49 -7.82
C VAL A 99 -9.11 -1.28 -8.76
N ASN A 100 -8.56 -2.20 -9.57
CA ASN A 100 -9.27 -3.05 -10.54
C ASN A 100 -10.33 -4.01 -9.92
N GLY A 101 -10.92 -3.64 -8.78
CA GLY A 101 -12.00 -4.32 -8.10
C GLY A 101 -11.55 -5.47 -7.18
N PHE A 102 -12.49 -6.40 -7.01
CA PHE A 102 -12.29 -7.66 -6.31
C PHE A 102 -12.19 -8.78 -7.34
N SER A 103 -11.25 -9.71 -7.15
CA SER A 103 -11.12 -10.89 -8.00
C SER A 103 -12.27 -11.86 -7.77
N ASP A 104 -12.50 -12.77 -8.72
CA ASP A 104 -13.57 -13.76 -8.58
C ASP A 104 -13.33 -14.75 -7.43
N SER A 105 -12.08 -15.01 -7.06
CA SER A 105 -11.75 -15.81 -5.87
C SER A 105 -12.13 -15.11 -4.58
N GLU A 106 -11.86 -13.81 -4.45
CA GLU A 106 -12.27 -13.01 -3.28
C GLU A 106 -13.80 -12.91 -3.20
N ARG A 107 -14.48 -12.72 -4.33
CA ARG A 107 -15.95 -12.71 -4.37
C ARG A 107 -16.54 -14.02 -3.87
N LYS A 108 -15.98 -15.17 -4.26
CA LYS A 108 -16.41 -16.49 -3.78
C LYS A 108 -16.25 -16.62 -2.27
N GLN A 109 -15.14 -16.15 -1.70
CA GLN A 109 -14.95 -16.13 -0.24
C GLN A 109 -15.99 -15.23 0.44
N LYS A 110 -16.33 -14.08 -0.15
CA LYS A 110 -17.36 -13.19 0.40
C LYS A 110 -18.76 -13.78 0.39
N ILE A 111 -19.08 -14.74 -0.47
CA ILE A 111 -20.37 -15.43 -0.44
C ILE A 111 -20.54 -16.21 0.87
N GLU A 112 -19.49 -16.87 1.35
CA GLU A 112 -19.52 -17.59 2.62
C GLU A 112 -19.70 -16.64 3.80
N ASP A 113 -18.96 -15.53 3.83
CA ASP A 113 -19.12 -14.46 4.82
C ASP A 113 -20.58 -13.95 4.85
N ILE A 114 -21.20 -13.73 3.68
CA ILE A 114 -22.59 -13.26 3.59
C ILE A 114 -23.56 -14.28 4.18
N LYS A 115 -23.41 -15.56 3.84
CA LYS A 115 -24.25 -16.64 4.36
C LYS A 115 -24.15 -16.73 5.89
N LYS A 116 -22.93 -16.61 6.43
CA LYS A 116 -22.70 -16.60 7.87
C LYS A 116 -23.36 -15.40 8.55
N ASN A 117 -23.18 -14.19 8.00
CA ASN A 117 -23.81 -12.98 8.54
C ASN A 117 -25.34 -13.07 8.59
N ILE A 118 -25.97 -13.65 7.55
CA ILE A 118 -27.44 -13.83 7.54
C ILE A 118 -27.86 -14.80 8.65
N ARG A 119 -27.15 -15.92 8.80
CA ARG A 119 -27.41 -16.89 9.88
C ARG A 119 -27.28 -16.24 11.25
N ASP A 120 -26.15 -15.58 11.51
CA ASP A 120 -25.85 -14.95 12.79
C ASP A 120 -26.88 -13.84 13.13
N ALA A 121 -27.33 -13.08 12.12
CA ALA A 121 -28.38 -12.07 12.28
C ALA A 121 -29.72 -12.69 12.70
N ILE A 122 -30.15 -13.76 12.02
CA ILE A 122 -31.42 -14.45 12.36
C ILE A 122 -31.36 -15.06 13.76
N LEU A 123 -30.22 -15.65 14.14
CA LEU A 123 -30.03 -16.21 15.49
C LEU A 123 -30.09 -15.12 16.56
N THR A 124 -29.42 -13.99 16.31
CA THR A 124 -29.43 -12.85 17.22
C THR A 124 -30.86 -12.32 17.40
N ILE A 125 -31.63 -12.18 16.32
CA ILE A 125 -33.02 -11.70 16.39
C ILE A 125 -33.89 -12.69 17.17
N THR A 126 -33.90 -13.96 16.77
CA THR A 126 -34.76 -14.98 17.39
C THR A 126 -34.40 -15.24 18.85
N GLY A 127 -33.12 -15.19 19.22
CA GLY A 127 -32.67 -15.26 20.61
C GLY A 127 -33.03 -14.01 21.41
N ALA A 128 -32.97 -12.82 20.80
CA ALA A 128 -33.31 -11.58 21.49
C ALA A 128 -34.82 -11.47 21.79
N MET A 129 -35.69 -12.05 20.96
CA MET A 129 -37.16 -12.00 21.13
C MET A 129 -37.63 -12.45 22.51
N SER A 130 -36.96 -13.43 23.13
CA SER A 130 -37.26 -13.92 24.49
C SER A 130 -36.63 -13.07 25.60
N THR A 131 -35.53 -12.36 25.31
CA THR A 131 -34.80 -11.52 26.29
C THR A 131 -35.35 -10.09 26.40
N LEU A 132 -36.09 -9.63 25.40
CA LEU A 132 -36.70 -8.30 25.40
C LEU A 132 -37.84 -8.24 26.42
N THR A 133 -37.99 -7.09 27.07
CA THR A 133 -39.07 -6.81 28.04
C THR A 133 -39.99 -5.71 27.50
N PRO A 134 -41.28 -5.97 27.21
CA PRO A 134 -41.97 -7.26 27.27
C PRO A 134 -41.55 -8.24 26.14
N PRO A 135 -41.66 -9.56 26.37
CA PRO A 135 -41.26 -10.57 25.40
C PRO A 135 -42.13 -10.50 24.14
N ILE A 136 -41.49 -10.62 22.98
CA ILE A 136 -42.17 -10.57 21.68
C ILE A 136 -42.49 -12.00 21.25
N GLN A 137 -43.79 -12.30 21.13
CA GLN A 137 -44.25 -13.59 20.62
C GLN A 137 -44.38 -13.56 19.10
N LEU A 138 -44.31 -14.75 18.48
CA LEU A 138 -44.60 -14.91 17.07
C LEU A 138 -46.09 -14.64 16.82
N GLU A 139 -46.39 -13.89 15.76
CA GLU A 139 -47.77 -13.66 15.32
C GLU A 139 -48.50 -14.97 14.97
N LYS A 140 -47.75 -15.94 14.42
CA LYS A 140 -48.27 -17.27 14.08
C LYS A 140 -47.52 -18.35 14.88
N PRO A 141 -48.22 -19.11 15.74
CA PRO A 141 -47.58 -20.13 16.59
C PRO A 141 -47.02 -21.31 15.77
N GLU A 142 -47.55 -21.54 14.57
CA GLU A 142 -47.05 -22.56 13.63
C GLU A 142 -45.57 -22.36 13.24
N ASN A 143 -45.08 -21.12 13.30
CA ASN A 143 -43.70 -20.80 12.95
C ASN A 143 -42.71 -21.14 14.07
N GLN A 144 -43.17 -21.53 15.26
CA GLN A 144 -42.31 -21.87 16.39
C GLN A 144 -41.34 -23.00 16.03
N ALA A 145 -41.83 -24.06 15.38
CA ALA A 145 -41.00 -25.18 14.93
C ALA A 145 -39.86 -24.76 13.98
N ARG A 146 -40.02 -23.65 13.23
CA ARG A 146 -38.98 -23.11 12.36
C ARG A 146 -37.93 -22.34 13.13
N VAL A 147 -38.34 -21.61 14.17
CA VAL A 147 -37.43 -20.91 15.08
C VAL A 147 -36.59 -21.92 15.83
N ASP A 148 -37.21 -22.97 16.37
CA ASP A 148 -36.54 -24.05 17.09
C ASP A 148 -35.53 -24.76 16.17
N TYR A 149 -35.91 -25.08 14.93
CA TYR A 149 -34.98 -25.65 13.94
C TYR A 149 -33.76 -24.78 13.67
N ILE A 150 -33.95 -23.45 13.57
CA ILE A 150 -32.85 -22.51 13.32
C ILE A 150 -31.91 -22.44 14.54
N GLN A 151 -32.45 -22.48 15.76
CA GLN A 151 -31.68 -22.45 17.00
C GLN A 151 -30.91 -23.76 17.22
N ASP A 152 -31.53 -24.91 16.97
CA ASP A 152 -30.90 -26.23 17.10
C ASP A 152 -29.79 -26.43 16.06
N TYR A 153 -30.04 -26.06 14.80
CA TYR A 153 -29.06 -26.22 13.72
C TYR A 153 -27.85 -25.31 13.85
N ALA A 154 -27.95 -24.23 14.64
CA ALA A 154 -26.83 -23.34 14.94
C ALA A 154 -25.96 -23.80 16.11
N SER A 155 -26.45 -24.76 16.90
CA SER A 155 -25.77 -25.30 18.08
C SER A 155 -24.78 -26.43 17.75
N GLY A 156 -24.81 -26.95 16.52
CA GLY A 156 -23.89 -27.98 16.01
C GLY A 156 -22.98 -27.46 14.91
#